data_AF-A0A2P2D7X0-F1
#
_entry.id   AF-A0A2P2D7X0-F1
#
_cell.length_a   1.000
_cell.length_b   1.000
_cell.length_c   1.000
_cell.angle_alpha   90.00
_cell.angle_beta   90.00
_cell.angle_gamma   90.00
#
_symmetry.space_group_name_H-M   'P 1'
#
loop_
_entity.id
_entity.type
_entity.pdbx_description
1 polymer ?
#
loop_
_entity_poly.entity_id
_entity_poly.type
_entity_poly.pdbx_seq_one_letter_code
_entity_poly.pdbx_strand_id
1 'polypeptide(L)'
;MKITKEKKVIAIIGIGVAVYISILLLGNIPLIKFVTLTGRFIFPPLDAAVYLDDKLENRARVFAIKSIYDPFRFEKHGQPINALILWIPNSDSEYQRTIIYINLDLKMLGDVNSSNREYDLFFSWLLFQSDNGQYMVPWQDAFKGRGFDPNMKITDKDISFKLPTDYLGTVNEIKITKD
;
A
#
# COMPACT_ATOMS: atom_id res chain seq x y z
N MET A 1 31.06 -41.63 4.28
CA MET A 1 29.79 -41.85 4.99
C MET A 1 28.73 -42.30 3.98
N LYS A 2 28.19 -43.52 4.05
CA LYS A 2 27.15 -44.00 3.10
C LYS A 2 25.81 -43.36 3.44
N ILE A 3 25.17 -42.70 2.47
CA ILE A 3 23.85 -42.11 2.63
C ILE A 3 22.80 -43.23 2.57
N THR A 4 22.01 -43.39 3.64
CA THR A 4 20.96 -44.40 3.72
C THR A 4 19.80 -44.07 2.77
N LYS A 5 19.02 -45.09 2.37
CA LYS A 5 17.87 -44.92 1.46
C LYS A 5 16.86 -43.90 2.01
N GLU A 6 16.63 -43.91 3.32
CA GLU A 6 15.78 -42.94 4.04
C GLU A 6 16.29 -41.50 3.89
N LYS A 7 17.60 -41.27 4.07
CA LYS A 7 18.20 -39.94 3.88
C LYS A 7 18.04 -39.43 2.44
N LYS A 8 18.08 -40.33 1.44
CA LYS A 8 17.82 -39.97 0.04
C LYS A 8 16.35 -39.58 -0.19
N VAL A 9 15.41 -40.32 0.39
CA VAL A 9 13.97 -40.01 0.29
C VAL A 9 13.66 -38.67 0.94
N ILE A 10 14.18 -38.41 2.14
CA ILE A 10 14.02 -37.12 2.83
C ILE A 10 14.60 -35.97 1.99
N ALA A 11 15.78 -36.17 1.38
CA ALA A 11 16.37 -35.15 0.52
C ALA A 11 15.52 -34.86 -0.72
N ILE A 12 14.96 -35.89 -1.36
CA ILE A 12 14.07 -35.73 -2.53
C ILE A 12 12.80 -34.97 -2.15
N ILE A 13 12.18 -35.32 -1.01
CA ILE A 13 10.99 -34.61 -0.51
C ILE A 13 11.34 -33.15 -0.20
N GLY A 14 12.48 -32.90 0.46
CA GLY A 14 12.94 -31.55 0.77
C GLY A 14 13.14 -30.69 -0.48
N ILE A 15 13.77 -31.25 -1.52
CA ILE A 15 13.93 -30.56 -2.81
C ILE A 15 12.57 -30.30 -3.46
N GLY A 16 11.67 -31.28 -3.46
CA GLY A 16 10.32 -31.12 -4.02
C GLY A 16 9.52 -30.01 -3.33
N VAL A 17 9.56 -29.95 -2.00
CA VAL A 17 8.94 -28.88 -1.20
C VAL A 17 9.57 -27.52 -1.52
N ALA A 18 10.90 -27.43 -1.60
CA ALA A 18 11.59 -26.19 -1.93
C ALA A 18 11.24 -25.66 -3.33
N VAL A 19 11.14 -26.55 -4.33
CA VAL A 19 10.71 -26.20 -5.69
C VAL A 19 9.25 -25.74 -5.69
N TYR A 20 8.37 -26.45 -5.00
CA TYR A 20 6.95 -26.06 -4.89
C TYR A 20 6.77 -24.68 -4.26
N ILE A 21 7.46 -24.41 -3.14
CA ILE A 21 7.45 -23.09 -2.49
C ILE A 21 8.01 -22.03 -3.45
N SER A 22 9.08 -22.34 -4.19
CA SER A 22 9.66 -21.41 -5.16
C SER A 22 8.70 -21.07 -6.30
N ILE A 23 7.93 -22.04 -6.81
CA ILE A 23 6.90 -21.81 -7.83
C ILE A 23 5.76 -20.93 -7.26
N LEU A 24 5.30 -21.22 -6.04
CA LEU A 24 4.28 -20.39 -5.37
C LEU A 24 4.76 -18.95 -5.16
N LEU A 25 6.04 -18.79 -4.81
CA LEU A 25 6.67 -17.48 -4.62
C LEU A 25 6.76 -16.71 -5.95
N LEU A 26 7.21 -17.33 -7.03
CA LEU A 26 7.38 -16.68 -8.34
C LEU A 26 6.11 -15.98 -8.86
N GLY A 27 4.93 -16.51 -8.52
CA GLY A 27 3.64 -15.92 -8.88
C GLY A 27 3.14 -14.81 -7.95
N ASN A 28 3.75 -14.64 -6.77
CA ASN A 28 3.26 -13.73 -5.73
C ASN A 28 4.38 -12.80 -5.23
N ILE A 29 4.60 -11.73 -5.98
CA ILE A 29 5.61 -10.69 -5.68
C ILE A 29 5.49 -10.16 -4.24
N PRO A 30 4.28 -9.83 -3.72
CA PRO A 30 4.12 -9.46 -2.30
C PRO A 30 4.69 -10.49 -1.32
N LEU A 31 4.42 -11.79 -1.55
CA LEU A 31 4.87 -12.85 -0.65
C LEU A 31 6.39 -13.08 -0.72
N ILE A 32 7.01 -12.95 -1.90
CA ILE A 32 8.48 -12.90 -2.02
C ILE A 32 9.03 -11.74 -1.20
N LYS A 33 8.46 -10.54 -1.37
CA LYS A 33 8.95 -9.34 -0.69
C LYS A 33 8.76 -9.43 0.82
N PHE A 34 7.70 -10.09 1.29
CA PHE A 34 7.52 -10.41 2.69
C PHE A 34 8.58 -11.38 3.22
N VAL A 35 8.80 -12.52 2.55
CA VAL A 35 9.81 -13.53 2.97
C VAL A 35 11.22 -12.97 2.94
N THR A 36 11.51 -12.07 1.99
CA THR A 36 12.80 -11.37 1.89
C THR A 36 12.91 -10.14 2.80
N LEU A 37 11.88 -9.81 3.59
CA LEU A 37 11.82 -8.64 4.47
C LEU A 37 12.05 -7.30 3.74
N THR A 38 11.63 -7.24 2.48
CA THR A 38 11.67 -6.04 1.61
C THR A 38 10.28 -5.41 1.44
N GLY A 39 9.37 -5.66 2.38
CA GLY A 39 8.07 -5.04 2.47
C GLY A 39 7.54 -5.10 3.89
N ARG A 40 6.38 -4.48 4.11
CA ARG A 40 5.74 -4.33 5.41
C ARG A 40 4.24 -4.54 5.32
N PHE A 41 3.64 -4.86 6.45
CA PHE A 41 2.19 -4.86 6.60
C PHE A 41 1.73 -3.61 7.37
N ILE A 42 0.66 -3.00 6.89
CA ILE A 42 0.00 -1.84 7.49
C ILE A 42 -1.42 -2.27 7.86
N PHE A 43 -1.69 -2.28 9.17
CA PHE A 43 -2.94 -2.76 9.73
C PHE A 43 -3.13 -2.22 11.16
N PRO A 44 -4.36 -2.23 11.69
CA PRO A 44 -5.63 -2.41 10.95
C PRO A 44 -5.97 -1.16 10.11
N PRO A 45 -6.94 -1.24 9.18
CA PRO A 45 -7.50 -0.03 8.57
C PRO A 45 -8.13 0.85 9.65
N LEU A 46 -8.16 2.15 9.40
CA LEU A 46 -8.91 3.09 10.21
C LEU A 46 -10.41 2.89 9.99
N ASP A 47 -11.18 3.12 11.04
CA ASP A 47 -12.63 3.26 10.94
C ASP A 47 -12.92 4.64 10.34
N ALA A 48 -13.12 4.65 9.03
CA ALA A 48 -13.32 5.86 8.25
C ALA A 48 -14.20 5.60 7.03
N ALA A 49 -15.17 6.49 6.83
CA ALA A 49 -15.98 6.55 5.63
C ALA A 49 -15.25 7.34 4.54
N VAL A 50 -15.23 6.81 3.31
CA VAL A 50 -14.66 7.47 2.14
C VAL A 50 -15.77 7.79 1.15
N TYR A 51 -15.84 9.04 0.73
CA TYR A 51 -16.79 9.53 -0.25
C TYR A 51 -16.04 10.00 -1.51
N LEU A 52 -16.52 9.58 -2.67
CA LEU A 52 -16.07 10.01 -4.00
C LEU A 52 -17.20 10.85 -4.61
N ASP A 53 -16.98 12.15 -4.78
CA ASP A 53 -18.03 13.11 -5.18
C ASP A 53 -19.35 12.90 -4.38
N ASP A 54 -19.25 12.95 -3.05
CA ASP A 54 -20.35 12.74 -2.09
C ASP A 54 -20.99 11.33 -2.08
N LYS A 55 -20.51 10.38 -2.89
CA LYS A 55 -20.97 8.99 -2.87
C LYS A 55 -20.07 8.12 -2.01
N LEU A 56 -20.67 7.40 -1.06
CA LEU A 56 -19.96 6.48 -0.17
C LEU A 56 -19.34 5.31 -0.98
N GLU A 57 -18.02 5.12 -0.85
CA GLU A 57 -17.28 3.99 -1.43
C GLU A 57 -16.92 2.98 -0.33
N ASN A 58 -17.78 1.99 -0.15
CA ASN A 58 -17.67 0.98 0.91
C ASN A 58 -16.45 0.06 0.79
N ARG A 59 -15.80 -0.01 -0.38
CA ARG A 59 -14.63 -0.86 -0.60
C ARG A 59 -13.32 -0.12 -0.43
N ALA A 60 -13.33 1.22 -0.36
CA ALA A 60 -12.14 1.99 -0.05
C ALA A 60 -11.67 1.70 1.39
N ARG A 61 -10.37 1.78 1.61
CA ARG A 61 -9.74 1.55 2.91
C ARG A 61 -8.71 2.63 3.19
N VAL A 62 -8.67 3.09 4.44
CA VAL A 62 -7.70 4.09 4.90
C VAL A 62 -6.78 3.43 5.91
N PHE A 63 -5.48 3.59 5.75
CA PHE A 63 -4.48 3.01 6.64
C PHE A 63 -3.61 4.11 7.23
N ALA A 64 -3.39 4.10 8.54
CA ALA A 64 -2.47 5.02 9.18
C ALA A 64 -1.03 4.54 9.02
N ILE A 65 -0.16 5.42 8.55
CA ILE A 65 1.28 5.26 8.59
C ILE A 65 1.79 6.10 9.76
N LYS A 66 2.46 5.47 10.73
CA LYS A 66 3.10 6.15 11.86
C LYS A 66 4.62 6.31 11.71
N SER A 67 5.20 5.59 10.75
CA SER A 67 6.62 5.57 10.43
C SER A 67 6.77 5.19 8.96
N ILE A 68 7.71 5.79 8.23
CA ILE A 68 8.10 5.31 6.90
C ILE A 68 8.82 3.96 6.94
N TYR A 69 9.38 3.57 8.09
CA TYR A 69 10.09 2.30 8.26
C TYR A 69 9.32 1.32 9.16
N ASP A 70 9.33 0.06 8.75
CA ASP A 70 8.71 -1.08 9.44
C ASP A 70 9.36 -1.34 10.82
N PRO A 71 8.60 -1.63 11.89
CA PRO A 71 9.13 -2.14 13.16
C PRO A 71 10.02 -3.40 13.06
N PHE A 72 9.95 -4.17 11.96
CA PHE A 72 10.81 -5.34 11.72
C PHE A 72 12.17 -5.03 11.10
N ARG A 73 12.42 -3.78 10.66
CA ARG A 73 13.77 -3.33 10.28
C ARG A 73 14.45 -2.73 11.50
N PHE A 74 15.55 -3.33 11.92
CA PHE A 74 16.39 -2.93 13.06
C PHE A 74 17.13 -1.59 12.88
N GLU A 75 16.62 -0.68 12.04
CA GLU A 75 17.19 0.65 11.84
C GLU A 75 16.23 1.71 12.37
N LYS A 76 16.59 2.23 13.53
CA LYS A 76 15.88 3.25 14.29
C LYS A 76 16.02 4.62 13.59
N HIS A 77 15.41 4.79 12.43
CA HIS A 77 15.31 6.10 11.77
C HIS A 77 14.05 6.81 12.28
N GLY A 78 14.21 7.52 13.40
CA GLY A 78 13.16 8.10 14.21
C GLY A 78 12.50 9.36 13.63
N GLN A 79 11.92 9.29 12.43
CA GLN A 79 10.97 10.31 11.98
C GLN A 79 9.55 9.76 12.08
N PRO A 80 8.82 10.04 13.18
CA PRO A 80 7.39 9.78 13.20
C PRO A 80 6.77 10.57 12.05
N ILE A 81 5.91 9.90 11.29
CA ILE A 81 5.17 10.52 10.21
C ILE A 81 3.71 10.36 10.52
N ASN A 82 2.95 11.45 10.39
CA ASN A 82 1.51 11.43 10.46
C ASN A 82 0.95 11.40 9.04
N ALA A 83 0.82 10.20 8.47
CA ALA A 83 0.31 10.03 7.12
C ALA A 83 -0.76 8.96 7.03
N LEU A 84 -1.55 9.04 5.97
CA LEU A 84 -2.53 8.03 5.60
C LEU A 84 -2.19 7.47 4.22
N ILE A 85 -2.49 6.20 4.02
CA ILE A 85 -2.68 5.62 2.68
C ILE A 85 -4.17 5.46 2.47
N LEU A 86 -4.67 6.07 1.40
CA LEU A 86 -5.99 5.77 0.87
C LEU A 86 -5.84 4.73 -0.24
N TRP A 87 -6.46 3.57 -0.04
CA TRP A 87 -6.56 2.49 -1.00
C TRP A 87 -7.97 2.49 -1.59
N ILE A 88 -8.09 2.64 -2.90
CA ILE A 88 -9.37 2.63 -3.62
C ILE A 88 -9.31 1.53 -4.68
N PRO A 89 -10.21 0.54 -4.65
CA PRO A 89 -10.25 -0.48 -5.70
C PRO A 89 -10.74 0.11 -7.01
N ASN A 90 -10.17 -0.33 -8.13
CA ASN A 90 -10.79 -0.08 -9.43
C ASN A 90 -12.02 -1.00 -9.57
N SER A 91 -13.16 -0.48 -10.05
CA SER A 91 -14.36 -1.27 -10.34
C SER A 91 -14.12 -2.32 -11.42
N ASP A 92 -13.23 -2.03 -12.38
CA ASP A 92 -13.12 -2.78 -13.63
C ASP A 92 -12.00 -3.83 -13.58
N SER A 93 -11.19 -3.86 -12.51
CA SER A 93 -10.11 -4.83 -12.36
C SER A 93 -9.70 -4.99 -10.90
N GLU A 94 -9.75 -6.23 -10.40
CA GLU A 94 -9.28 -6.61 -9.05
C GLU A 94 -7.78 -6.32 -8.83
N TYR A 95 -6.99 -6.28 -9.91
CA TYR A 95 -5.57 -5.99 -9.85
C TYR A 95 -5.24 -4.51 -9.97
N GLN A 96 -6.23 -3.66 -10.26
CA GLN A 96 -6.02 -2.23 -10.38
C GLN A 96 -6.62 -1.54 -9.15
N ARG A 97 -5.84 -0.62 -8.60
CA ARG A 97 -6.21 0.16 -7.43
C ARG A 97 -5.54 1.50 -7.53
N THR A 98 -6.19 2.50 -6.99
CA THR A 98 -5.61 3.82 -6.79
C THR A 98 -5.12 3.91 -5.37
N ILE A 99 -3.84 4.25 -5.22
CA ILE A 99 -3.19 4.46 -3.94
C ILE A 99 -2.83 5.93 -3.86
N ILE A 100 -3.37 6.63 -2.85
CA ILE A 100 -3.05 8.03 -2.59
C ILE A 100 -2.33 8.10 -1.25
N TYR A 101 -1.13 8.68 -1.25
CA TYR A 101 -0.42 9.02 -0.03
C TYR A 101 -0.88 10.39 0.45
N ILE A 102 -1.24 10.49 1.73
CA ILE A 102 -1.73 11.73 2.34
C ILE A 102 -0.85 12.05 3.54
N ASN A 103 0.01 13.06 3.42
CA ASN A 103 0.81 13.59 4.52
C ASN A 103 -0.01 14.65 5.27
N LEU A 104 -0.41 14.36 6.51
CA LEU A 104 -1.26 15.27 7.30
C LEU A 104 -0.48 16.47 7.85
N ASP A 105 0.81 16.27 8.17
CA ASP A 105 1.65 17.33 8.75
C ASP A 105 2.00 18.40 7.71
N LEU A 106 2.34 17.96 6.50
CA LEU A 106 2.70 18.85 5.39
C LEU A 106 1.49 19.29 4.56
N LYS A 107 0.29 18.74 4.82
CA LYS A 107 -0.92 18.91 3.99
C LYS A 107 -0.66 18.62 2.51
N MET A 108 0.07 17.53 2.26
CA MET A 108 0.50 17.14 0.92
C MET A 108 -0.14 15.83 0.52
N LEU A 109 -0.47 15.72 -0.75
CA LEU A 109 -0.92 14.48 -1.37
C LEU A 109 0.06 14.08 -2.46
N GLY A 110 0.15 12.79 -2.73
CA GLY A 110 1.03 12.32 -3.77
C GLY A 110 0.69 10.94 -4.28
N ASP A 111 1.21 10.70 -5.47
CA ASP A 111 1.26 9.37 -6.05
C ASP A 111 2.35 8.60 -5.32
N VAL A 112 2.03 7.39 -4.93
CA VAL A 112 3.07 6.41 -4.56
C VAL A 112 3.73 5.91 -5.85
N ASN A 113 4.88 5.25 -5.72
CA ASN A 113 5.57 4.67 -6.88
C ASN A 113 4.59 3.93 -7.82
N SER A 114 4.64 4.30 -9.11
CA SER A 114 3.70 3.96 -10.19
C SER A 114 3.42 2.48 -10.44
N SER A 115 4.20 1.57 -9.85
CA SER A 115 3.91 0.14 -9.94
C SER A 115 2.81 -0.22 -8.95
N ASN A 116 1.58 -0.40 -9.46
CA ASN A 116 0.43 -0.87 -8.67
C ASN A 116 0.71 -2.18 -7.90
N ARG A 117 1.76 -2.93 -8.30
CA ARG A 117 2.21 -4.18 -7.66
C ARG A 117 2.92 -3.96 -6.31
N GLU A 118 3.22 -2.73 -5.95
CA GLU A 118 3.92 -2.41 -4.69
C GLU A 118 2.99 -2.36 -3.48
N TYR A 119 1.68 -2.35 -3.73
CA TYR A 119 0.64 -2.43 -2.70
C TYR A 119 -0.31 -3.56 -3.00
N ASP A 120 -0.66 -4.34 -1.99
CA ASP A 120 -1.68 -5.38 -2.12
C ASP A 120 -2.53 -5.49 -0.85
N LEU A 121 -3.83 -5.72 -1.02
CA LEU A 121 -4.77 -5.78 0.10
C LEU A 121 -5.18 -7.24 0.34
N PHE A 122 -4.71 -7.80 1.45
CA PHE A 122 -5.05 -9.15 1.88
C PHE A 122 -6.24 -9.12 2.84
N PHE A 123 -7.17 -10.06 2.64
CA PHE A 123 -8.34 -10.26 3.50
C PHE A 123 -9.21 -9.00 3.71
N SER A 124 -9.09 -7.98 2.86
CA SER A 124 -9.76 -6.68 2.97
C SER A 124 -9.38 -5.80 4.18
N TRP A 125 -8.38 -6.19 4.97
CA TRP A 125 -7.94 -5.45 6.18
C TRP A 125 -6.41 -5.42 6.40
N LEU A 126 -5.62 -6.13 5.58
CA LEU A 126 -4.17 -6.18 5.74
C LEU A 126 -3.51 -5.60 4.48
N LEU A 127 -3.01 -4.37 4.56
CA LEU A 127 -2.32 -3.75 3.42
C LEU A 127 -0.83 -4.13 3.44
N PHE A 128 -0.38 -4.88 2.44
CA PHE A 128 1.03 -5.05 2.16
C PHE A 128 1.55 -3.86 1.36
N GLN A 129 2.73 -3.38 1.73
CA GLN A 129 3.48 -2.35 1.00
C GLN A 129 4.93 -2.81 0.86
N SER A 130 5.47 -2.79 -0.35
CA SER A 130 6.89 -3.03 -0.56
C SER A 130 7.78 -1.83 -0.16
N ASP A 131 9.09 -2.04 -0.09
CA ASP A 131 10.07 -0.98 0.16
C ASP A 131 9.95 0.18 -0.85
N ASN A 132 9.87 -0.14 -2.14
CA ASN A 132 9.73 0.84 -3.21
C ASN A 132 8.40 1.60 -3.17
N GLY A 133 7.37 1.02 -2.56
CA GLY A 133 6.08 1.67 -2.36
C GLY A 133 6.16 2.83 -1.36
N GLN A 134 7.22 2.96 -0.56
CA GLN A 134 7.34 4.02 0.45
C GLN A 134 7.61 5.40 -0.15
N TYR A 135 8.13 5.45 -1.38
CA TYR A 135 8.42 6.70 -2.06
C TYR A 135 7.13 7.31 -2.61
N MET A 136 6.86 8.55 -2.19
CA MET A 136 5.80 9.38 -2.76
C MET A 136 6.38 10.47 -3.67
N VAL A 137 5.62 10.83 -4.69
CA VAL A 137 5.83 12.02 -5.49
C VAL A 137 4.68 12.98 -5.21
N PRO A 138 4.92 14.13 -4.57
CA PRO A 138 3.87 15.11 -4.28
C PRO A 138 3.16 15.59 -5.54
N TRP A 139 1.84 15.72 -5.51
CA TRP A 139 1.07 16.27 -6.63
C TRP A 139 1.42 17.73 -6.92
N GLN A 140 1.75 18.51 -5.89
CA GLN A 140 2.13 19.92 -6.02
C GLN A 140 3.50 20.13 -6.68
N ASP A 141 4.36 19.10 -6.76
CA ASP A 141 5.64 19.22 -7.46
C ASP A 141 5.39 19.37 -8.97
N ALA A 142 5.80 20.50 -9.54
CA ALA A 142 5.59 20.81 -10.95
C ALA A 142 6.57 20.10 -11.90
N PHE A 143 7.68 19.57 -11.39
CA PHE A 143 8.72 18.92 -12.19
C PHE A 143 8.59 17.40 -12.21
N LYS A 144 8.36 16.81 -11.05
CA LYS A 144 8.26 15.35 -10.87
C LYS A 144 6.83 14.88 -10.67
N GLY A 145 5.99 15.74 -10.11
CA GLY A 145 4.59 15.46 -9.82
C GLY A 145 3.66 15.95 -10.92
N ARG A 146 2.47 16.38 -10.50
CA ARG A 146 1.39 16.80 -11.41
C ARG A 146 1.28 18.31 -11.56
N GLY A 147 2.06 19.09 -10.80
CA GLY A 147 1.91 20.54 -10.69
C GLY A 147 0.50 20.96 -10.26
N PHE A 148 -0.18 20.13 -9.47
CA PHE A 148 -1.59 20.28 -9.11
C PHE A 148 -1.74 20.59 -7.62
N ASP A 149 -2.50 21.64 -7.30
CA ASP A 149 -2.90 21.93 -5.91
C ASP A 149 -4.24 21.24 -5.58
N PRO A 150 -4.23 20.22 -4.71
CA PRO A 150 -5.45 19.53 -4.31
C PRO A 150 -6.36 20.36 -3.39
N ASN A 151 -5.94 21.54 -2.92
CA ASN A 151 -6.69 22.36 -1.96
C ASN A 151 -7.17 21.53 -0.76
N MET A 152 -6.24 20.79 -0.16
CA MET A 152 -6.53 19.88 0.95
C MET A 152 -7.05 20.66 2.16
N LYS A 153 -8.19 20.22 2.70
CA LYS A 153 -8.79 20.74 3.92
C LYS A 153 -8.83 19.65 4.97
N ILE A 154 -8.47 20.02 6.19
CA ILE A 154 -8.55 19.15 7.36
C ILE A 154 -9.35 19.93 8.41
N THR A 155 -10.53 19.41 8.76
CA THR A 155 -11.43 20.03 9.74
C THR A 155 -11.90 18.94 10.68
N ASP A 156 -11.51 19.02 11.96
CA ASP A 156 -11.81 18.01 12.97
C ASP A 156 -11.44 16.57 12.52
N LYS A 157 -12.44 15.75 12.20
CA LYS A 157 -12.29 14.36 11.75
C LYS A 157 -12.38 14.20 10.22
N ASP A 158 -12.67 15.29 9.51
CA ASP A 158 -12.85 15.32 8.06
C ASP A 158 -11.57 15.75 7.35
N ILE A 159 -11.22 15.01 6.30
CA ILE A 159 -10.18 15.36 5.34
C ILE A 159 -10.83 15.40 3.97
N SER A 160 -10.75 16.52 3.26
CA SER A 160 -11.21 16.60 1.87
C SER A 160 -10.16 17.20 0.95
N PHE A 161 -10.17 16.78 -0.30
CA PHE A 161 -9.23 17.26 -1.31
C PHE A 161 -9.75 17.00 -2.72
N LYS A 162 -9.31 17.84 -3.65
CA LYS A 162 -9.58 17.69 -5.08
C LYS A 162 -8.61 16.71 -5.72
N LEU A 163 -9.07 16.08 -6.78
CA LEU A 163 -8.26 15.22 -7.64
C LEU A 163 -7.81 15.97 -8.90
N PRO A 164 -6.64 15.62 -9.45
CA PRO A 164 -6.29 15.99 -10.82
C PRO A 164 -7.33 15.45 -11.81
N THR A 165 -7.56 16.16 -12.90
CA THR A 165 -8.46 15.70 -13.98
C THR A 165 -8.04 14.32 -14.48
N ASP A 166 -9.02 13.44 -14.70
CA ASP A 166 -8.87 12.06 -15.16
C ASP A 166 -8.04 11.13 -14.24
N TYR A 167 -7.74 11.56 -13.01
CA TYR A 167 -6.96 10.74 -12.07
C TYR A 167 -7.73 9.48 -11.61
N LEU A 168 -9.03 9.62 -11.38
CA LEU A 168 -9.91 8.54 -10.95
C LEU A 168 -11.21 8.59 -11.76
N GLY A 169 -11.08 8.52 -13.09
CA GLY A 169 -12.21 8.67 -14.00
C GLY A 169 -12.85 10.05 -13.87
N THR A 170 -14.15 10.09 -13.61
CA THR A 170 -14.92 11.34 -13.49
C THR A 170 -14.93 11.94 -12.08
N VAL A 171 -14.27 11.30 -11.11
CA VAL A 171 -14.27 11.76 -9.71
C VAL A 171 -13.40 13.01 -9.55
N ASN A 172 -13.92 14.04 -8.89
CA ASN A 172 -13.24 15.33 -8.72
C ASN A 172 -12.83 15.63 -7.29
N GLU A 173 -13.54 15.07 -6.30
CA GLU A 173 -13.28 15.29 -4.88
C GLU A 173 -13.35 13.97 -4.11
N ILE A 174 -12.45 13.85 -3.14
CA ILE A 174 -12.48 12.79 -2.13
C ILE A 174 -12.68 13.44 -0.77
N LYS A 175 -13.61 12.87 0.01
CA LYS A 175 -13.79 13.17 1.43
C LYS A 175 -13.58 11.91 2.27
N ILE A 176 -12.79 12.03 3.33
CA ILE A 176 -12.55 10.98 4.33
C ILE A 176 -13.09 11.51 5.66
N THR A 177 -14.01 10.79 6.27
CA THR A 177 -14.56 11.10 7.61
C THR A 177 -14.16 9.98 8.55
N LYS A 178 -13.36 10.30 9.57
CA LYS A 178 -12.99 9.34 10.62
C LYS A 178 -14.08 9.28 11.69
N ASP A 179 -14.36 8.09 12.21
CA ASP A 179 -15.34 7.91 13.29
C ASP A 179 -14.84 8.33 14.68
#